data_AF-E9Q6D3-F1
#
_entry.id   AF-E9Q6D3-F1
#
_cell.length_a   1.000
_cell.length_b   1.000
_cell.length_c   1.000
_cell.angle_alpha   90.00
_cell.angle_beta   90.00
_cell.angle_gamma   90.00
#
_symmetry.space_group_name_H-M   'P 1'
#
loop_
_entity.id
_entity.type
_entity.pdbx_description
1 polymer ?
#
loop_
_entity_poly.entity_id
_entity_poly.type
_entity_poly.pdbx_seq_one_letter_code
_entity_poly.pdbx_strand_id
1 'polypeptide(L)'
;MLAQSPGDAPPPTPHLTILNTYLKPKLLTSLEKRVKRKTVVAMKELSQQIQETKCRRERLLKDSRQLLEEKYRVQAENQLFMEYLRKNKEQCEKKQEELWKQYVQECGEIERERQELASRYNQRNAALQAQLLQGRKTQKDLKQQLQALKPVYKIKEGQDVKIQTLEKEQEKVRSETATKDREAHFQFLREKALMEKELQEWHLMELGQINTTGLTRKYKALALAAKQAHSEFCGSLHRENQQLRKELQQLSQEYGRLDAVRSQLEKHRQLAKEQQWYLEALTRGRQRLQAERERHHRGHNPRLKEQRASKTMLSTKSKASSK
;
A
#
# COMPACT_ATOMS: atom_id res chain seq x y z
N MET A 1 -31.84 60.18 -100.22
CA MET A 1 -31.53 61.26 -101.16
C MET A 1 -30.79 62.34 -100.41
N LEU A 2 -29.49 62.53 -100.65
CA LEU A 2 -28.77 63.73 -100.25
C LEU A 2 -27.75 64.02 -101.34
N ALA A 3 -27.85 65.25 -101.80
CA ALA A 3 -27.33 65.76 -103.05
C ALA A 3 -25.82 65.63 -103.15
N GLN A 4 -25.39 65.37 -104.37
CA GLN A 4 -24.03 65.56 -104.84
C GLN A 4 -23.61 67.00 -104.52
N SER A 5 -22.79 67.20 -103.50
CA SER A 5 -21.95 68.39 -103.47
C SER A 5 -20.91 68.19 -104.56
N PRO A 6 -20.80 69.12 -105.53
CA PRO A 6 -19.87 69.00 -106.64
C PRO A 6 -18.49 68.88 -106.05
N GLY A 7 -17.78 67.81 -106.44
CA GLY A 7 -16.43 67.52 -105.99
C GLY A 7 -15.50 68.63 -106.45
N ASP A 8 -15.46 69.70 -105.67
CA ASP A 8 -14.41 70.69 -105.70
C ASP A 8 -13.12 69.91 -105.55
N ALA A 9 -12.36 69.92 -106.66
CA ALA A 9 -11.06 69.30 -106.74
C ALA A 9 -10.31 69.64 -105.45
N PRO A 10 -9.77 68.64 -104.72
CA PRO A 10 -9.15 68.89 -103.43
C PRO A 10 -8.18 70.05 -103.63
N PRO A 11 -8.33 71.14 -102.86
CA PRO A 11 -7.67 72.40 -103.16
C PRO A 11 -6.18 72.11 -103.34
N PRO A 12 -5.56 72.69 -104.39
CA PRO A 12 -4.17 72.41 -104.70
C PRO A 12 -3.39 72.61 -103.41
N THR A 13 -2.72 71.54 -102.96
CA THR A 13 -1.90 71.63 -101.76
C THR A 13 -1.07 72.90 -101.90
N PRO A 14 -0.94 73.75 -100.87
CA PRO A 14 -0.34 75.07 -100.98
C PRO A 14 1.02 75.03 -101.69
N HIS A 15 1.73 73.92 -101.56
CA HIS A 15 2.98 73.62 -102.25
C HIS A 15 2.86 73.41 -103.78
N LEU A 16 1.78 72.81 -104.30
CA LEU A 16 1.50 72.73 -105.74
C LEU A 16 1.23 74.12 -106.33
N THR A 17 0.58 75.00 -105.56
CA THR A 17 0.36 76.41 -105.95
C THR A 17 1.70 77.13 -106.11
N ILE A 18 2.59 76.99 -105.12
CA ILE A 18 3.96 77.53 -105.17
C ILE A 18 4.71 76.94 -106.38
N LEU A 19 4.63 75.62 -106.58
CA LEU A 19 5.31 74.96 -107.71
C LEU A 19 4.79 75.46 -109.07
N ASN A 20 3.51 75.82 -109.17
CA ASN A 20 2.94 76.45 -110.37
C ASN A 20 3.34 77.91 -110.56
N THR A 21 3.61 78.66 -109.48
CA THR A 21 4.13 80.03 -109.57
C THR A 21 5.56 80.07 -110.12
N TYR A 22 6.42 79.13 -109.71
CA TYR A 22 7.79 79.01 -110.22
C TYR A 22 7.86 78.30 -111.59
N LEU A 23 7.05 77.25 -111.81
CA LEU A 23 6.99 76.48 -113.07
C LEU A 23 5.69 76.77 -113.81
N LYS A 24 5.64 77.92 -114.49
CA LYS A 24 4.50 78.37 -115.30
C LYS A 24 4.13 77.29 -116.33
N PRO A 25 2.93 76.68 -116.25
CA PRO A 25 2.60 75.47 -117.02
C PRO A 25 2.63 75.67 -118.55
N LYS A 26 2.48 76.91 -119.03
CA LYS A 26 2.40 77.24 -120.46
C LYS A 26 3.77 77.28 -121.18
N LEU A 27 4.91 77.34 -120.47
CA LEU A 27 6.24 77.58 -121.05
C LEU A 27 7.30 76.54 -120.65
N LEU A 28 6.90 75.31 -120.32
CA LEU A 28 7.85 74.29 -119.84
C LEU A 28 8.51 73.53 -121.00
N THR A 29 9.84 73.51 -121.02
CA THR A 29 10.67 72.59 -121.83
C THR A 29 10.43 71.14 -121.43
N SER A 30 10.85 70.18 -122.27
CA SER A 30 10.67 68.74 -122.00
C SER A 30 11.34 68.28 -120.69
N LEU A 31 12.55 68.79 -120.41
CA LEU A 31 13.28 68.57 -119.17
C LEU A 31 12.54 69.16 -117.97
N GLU A 32 12.05 70.40 -118.07
CA GLU A 32 11.26 71.03 -117.00
C GLU A 32 9.94 70.30 -116.74
N LYS A 33 9.26 69.79 -117.77
CA LYS A 33 8.08 68.90 -117.60
C LYS A 33 8.45 67.63 -116.86
N ARG A 34 9.61 67.02 -117.13
CA ARG A 34 10.09 65.81 -116.45
C ARG A 34 10.42 66.10 -114.98
N VAL A 35 11.14 67.19 -114.72
CA VAL A 35 11.45 67.66 -113.35
C VAL A 35 10.16 67.98 -112.60
N LYS A 36 9.22 68.70 -113.20
CA LYS A 36 7.91 69.00 -112.62
C LYS A 36 7.15 67.73 -112.26
N ARG A 37 7.08 66.74 -113.16
CA ARG A 37 6.45 65.43 -112.89
C ARG A 37 7.11 64.71 -111.71
N LYS A 38 8.44 64.57 -111.72
CA LYS A 38 9.18 63.94 -110.62
C LYS A 38 8.96 64.68 -109.29
N THR A 39 8.97 66.01 -109.32
CA THR A 39 8.76 66.85 -108.13
C THR A 39 7.33 66.69 -107.62
N VAL A 40 6.32 66.67 -108.49
CA VAL A 40 4.92 66.42 -108.11
C VAL A 40 4.75 65.02 -107.50
N VAL A 41 5.39 63.98 -108.06
CA VAL A 41 5.37 62.62 -107.48
C VAL A 41 6.02 62.62 -106.10
N ALA A 42 7.25 63.14 -105.96
CA ALA A 42 7.95 63.23 -104.69
C ALA A 42 7.16 64.03 -103.64
N MET A 43 6.48 65.12 -104.05
CA MET A 43 5.63 65.91 -103.16
C MET A 43 4.35 65.18 -102.75
N LYS A 44 3.75 64.38 -103.64
CA LYS A 44 2.63 63.50 -103.30
C LYS A 44 3.06 62.43 -102.31
N GLU A 45 4.20 61.78 -102.54
CA GLU A 45 4.80 60.80 -101.63
C GLU A 45 5.12 61.43 -100.26
N LEU A 46 5.76 62.60 -100.23
CA LEU A 46 6.00 63.36 -99.00
C LEU A 46 4.70 63.72 -98.29
N SER A 47 3.68 64.18 -99.01
CA SER A 47 2.38 64.50 -98.44
C SER A 47 1.70 63.25 -97.85
N GLN A 48 1.81 62.12 -98.54
CA GLN A 48 1.30 60.84 -98.08
C GLN A 48 2.05 60.36 -96.83
N GLN A 49 3.38 60.41 -96.82
CA GLN A 49 4.20 60.08 -95.65
C GLN A 49 3.90 61.01 -94.47
N ILE A 50 3.67 62.31 -94.70
CA ILE A 50 3.26 63.26 -93.66
C ILE A 50 1.89 62.84 -93.08
N GLN A 51 0.94 62.43 -93.91
CA GLN A 51 -0.36 61.97 -93.42
C GLN A 51 -0.27 60.64 -92.69
N GLU A 52 0.48 59.67 -93.21
CA GLU A 52 0.72 58.38 -92.57
C GLU A 52 1.42 58.55 -91.21
N THR A 53 2.43 59.42 -91.13
CA THR A 53 3.12 59.73 -89.87
C THR A 53 2.21 60.47 -88.89
N LYS A 54 1.35 61.39 -89.34
CA LYS A 54 0.31 62.02 -88.50
C LYS A 54 -0.69 60.98 -87.97
N CYS A 55 -1.27 60.15 -88.83
CA CYS A 55 -2.17 59.07 -88.44
C CYS A 55 -1.51 58.09 -87.46
N ARG A 56 -0.25 57.72 -87.71
CA ARG A 56 0.53 56.86 -86.81
C ARG A 56 0.76 57.51 -85.46
N ARG A 57 1.11 58.81 -85.43
CA ARG A 57 1.28 59.58 -84.20
C ARG A 57 -0.02 59.66 -83.40
N GLU A 58 -1.14 59.94 -84.05
CA GLU A 58 -2.46 59.97 -83.39
C GLU A 58 -2.85 58.62 -82.80
N ARG A 59 -2.58 57.52 -83.52
CA ARG A 59 -2.79 56.16 -83.01
C ARG A 59 -1.93 55.90 -81.77
N LEU A 60 -0.62 56.17 -81.85
CA LEU A 60 0.28 56.02 -80.71
C LEU A 60 -0.14 56.86 -79.49
N LEU A 61 -0.63 58.08 -79.71
CA LEU A 61 -1.15 58.92 -78.62
C LEU A 61 -2.42 58.32 -78.00
N LYS A 62 -3.34 57.78 -78.81
CA LYS A 62 -4.53 57.07 -78.31
C LYS A 62 -4.14 55.82 -77.51
N ASP A 63 -3.26 54.98 -78.06
CA ASP A 63 -2.77 53.77 -77.40
C ASP A 63 -2.06 54.12 -76.09
N SER A 64 -1.25 55.18 -76.06
CA SER A 64 -0.56 55.64 -74.84
C SER A 64 -1.52 56.09 -73.74
N ARG A 65 -2.65 56.73 -74.11
CA ARG A 65 -3.69 57.13 -73.15
C ARG A 65 -4.41 55.90 -72.60
N GLN A 66 -4.76 54.95 -73.45
CA GLN A 66 -5.38 53.69 -73.05
C GLN A 66 -4.48 52.90 -72.10
N LEU A 67 -3.19 52.75 -72.42
CA LEU A 67 -2.22 52.08 -71.56
C LEU A 67 -2.05 52.77 -70.20
N LEU A 68 -2.13 54.11 -70.15
CA LEU A 68 -2.11 54.84 -68.88
C LEU A 68 -3.37 54.56 -68.06
N GLU A 69 -4.55 54.57 -68.67
CA GLU A 69 -5.81 54.23 -68.01
C GLU A 69 -5.82 52.79 -67.49
N GLU A 70 -5.37 51.82 -68.29
CA GLU A 70 -5.22 50.43 -67.91
C GLU A 70 -4.23 50.26 -66.75
N LYS A 71 -3.08 50.95 -66.81
CA LYS A 71 -2.12 50.97 -65.70
C LYS A 71 -2.77 51.42 -64.40
N TYR A 72 -3.56 52.50 -64.41
CA TYR A 72 -4.24 52.97 -63.21
C TYR A 72 -5.31 51.99 -62.72
N ARG A 73 -6.06 51.35 -63.62
CA ARG A 73 -7.04 50.30 -63.26
C ARG A 73 -6.36 49.10 -62.62
N VAL A 74 -5.30 48.58 -63.23
CA VAL A 74 -4.52 47.46 -62.70
C VAL A 74 -3.90 47.82 -61.34
N GLN A 75 -3.43 49.06 -61.16
CA GLN A 75 -2.94 49.52 -59.86
C GLN A 75 -4.04 49.53 -58.80
N ALA A 76 -5.24 50.01 -59.13
CA ALA A 76 -6.39 50.00 -58.21
C ALA A 76 -6.83 48.57 -57.87
N GLU A 77 -6.91 47.67 -58.86
CA GLU A 77 -7.22 46.25 -58.65
C GLU A 77 -6.17 45.58 -57.77
N ASN A 78 -4.88 45.80 -58.04
CA ASN A 78 -3.78 45.29 -57.22
C ASN A 78 -3.88 45.79 -55.77
N GLN A 79 -4.26 47.05 -55.53
CA GLN A 79 -4.47 47.56 -54.18
C GLN A 79 -5.60 46.80 -53.46
N LEU A 80 -6.73 46.57 -54.13
CA LEU A 80 -7.84 45.80 -53.58
C LEU A 80 -7.44 44.36 -53.26
N PHE A 81 -6.69 43.70 -54.15
CA PHE A 81 -6.16 42.35 -53.89
C PHE A 81 -5.22 42.33 -52.69
N MET A 82 -4.33 43.32 -52.55
CA MET A 82 -3.42 43.41 -51.41
C MET A 82 -4.17 43.63 -50.08
N GLU A 83 -5.23 44.44 -50.08
CA GLU A 83 -6.09 44.61 -48.91
C GLU A 83 -6.85 43.32 -48.55
N TYR A 84 -7.37 42.61 -49.55
CA TYR A 84 -8.04 41.33 -49.37
C TYR A 84 -7.09 40.28 -48.79
N LEU A 85 -5.88 40.15 -49.35
CA LEU A 85 -4.85 39.23 -48.86
C LEU A 85 -4.44 39.57 -47.42
N ARG A 86 -4.30 40.87 -47.09
CA ARG A 86 -4.01 41.30 -45.72
C ARG A 86 -5.12 40.91 -44.75
N LYS A 87 -6.37 41.22 -45.07
CA LYS A 87 -7.53 40.87 -44.24
C LYS A 87 -7.66 39.36 -44.05
N ASN A 88 -7.47 38.59 -45.11
CA ASN A 88 -7.49 37.12 -45.03
C ASN A 88 -6.35 36.59 -44.15
N LYS A 89 -5.14 37.14 -44.29
CA LYS A 89 -4.01 36.78 -43.44
C LYS A 89 -4.32 37.04 -41.96
N GLU A 90 -4.81 38.24 -41.63
CA GLU A 90 -5.20 38.60 -40.26
C GLU A 90 -6.30 37.68 -39.71
N GLN A 91 -7.29 37.31 -40.53
CA GLN A 91 -8.34 36.37 -40.14
C GLN A 91 -7.79 34.96 -39.90
N CYS A 92 -6.87 34.48 -40.75
CA CYS A 92 -6.22 33.19 -40.58
C CYS A 92 -5.38 33.16 -39.30
N GLU A 93 -4.62 34.22 -39.01
CA GLU A 93 -3.82 34.35 -37.78
C GLU A 93 -4.73 34.32 -36.54
N LYS A 94 -5.83 35.09 -36.53
CA LYS A 94 -6.80 35.07 -35.43
C LYS A 94 -7.40 33.69 -35.19
N LYS A 95 -7.82 33.00 -36.27
CA LYS A 95 -8.37 31.63 -36.17
C LYS A 95 -7.33 30.65 -35.64
N GLN A 96 -6.08 30.77 -36.07
CA GLN A 96 -4.99 29.93 -35.55
C GLN A 96 -4.79 30.18 -34.06
N GLU A 97 -4.74 31.43 -33.61
CA GLU A 97 -4.60 31.77 -32.18
C GLU A 97 -5.79 31.24 -31.35
N GLU A 98 -7.01 31.35 -31.84
CA GLU A 98 -8.20 30.83 -31.18
C GLU A 98 -8.14 29.31 -31.02
N LEU A 99 -7.81 28.59 -32.11
CA LEU A 99 -7.64 27.14 -32.08
C LEU A 99 -6.51 26.71 -31.14
N TRP A 100 -5.38 27.43 -31.14
CA TRP A 100 -4.28 27.17 -30.21
C TRP A 100 -4.70 27.37 -28.75
N LYS A 101 -5.44 28.45 -28.45
CA LYS A 101 -5.96 28.71 -27.10
C LYS A 101 -6.92 27.62 -26.64
N GLN A 102 -7.85 27.20 -27.50
CA GLN A 102 -8.78 26.10 -27.24
C GLN A 102 -8.03 24.79 -26.97
N TYR A 103 -7.09 24.44 -27.86
CA TYR A 103 -6.27 23.24 -27.71
C TYR A 103 -5.51 23.21 -26.37
N VAL A 104 -4.89 24.33 -25.98
CA VAL A 104 -4.17 24.43 -24.70
C VAL A 104 -5.12 24.29 -23.50
N GLN A 105 -6.32 24.87 -23.58
CA GLN A 105 -7.34 24.74 -22.54
C GLN A 105 -7.81 23.30 -22.39
N GLU A 106 -8.19 22.65 -23.50
CA GLU A 106 -8.60 21.24 -23.53
C GLU A 106 -7.50 20.31 -22.99
N CYS A 107 -6.26 20.49 -23.44
CA CYS A 107 -5.12 19.72 -22.92
C CYS A 107 -4.97 19.91 -21.40
N GLY A 108 -5.08 21.17 -20.93
CA GLY A 108 -4.97 21.48 -19.52
C GLY A 108 -6.12 20.92 -18.68
N GLU A 109 -7.32 20.77 -19.23
CA GLU A 109 -8.46 20.09 -18.58
C GLU A 109 -8.24 18.59 -18.50
N ILE A 110 -7.84 17.95 -19.59
CA ILE A 110 -7.53 16.51 -19.64
C ILE A 110 -6.41 16.18 -18.64
N GLU A 111 -5.38 17.01 -18.53
CA GLU A 111 -4.30 16.82 -17.56
C GLU A 111 -4.80 16.93 -16.11
N ARG A 112 -5.66 17.89 -15.81
CA ARG A 112 -6.28 18.03 -14.49
C ARG A 112 -7.13 16.82 -14.14
N GLU A 113 -8.00 16.38 -15.05
CA GLU A 113 -8.82 15.18 -14.86
C GLU A 113 -7.96 13.93 -14.65
N ARG A 114 -6.89 13.79 -15.42
CA ARG A 114 -5.94 12.67 -15.27
C ARG A 114 -5.27 12.69 -13.90
N GLN A 115 -4.85 13.85 -13.41
CA GLN A 115 -4.25 13.99 -12.08
C GLN A 115 -5.26 13.69 -10.97
N GLU A 116 -6.50 14.17 -11.10
CA GLU A 116 -7.57 13.86 -10.16
C GLU A 116 -7.86 12.35 -10.12
N LEU A 117 -8.03 11.71 -11.27
CA LEU A 117 -8.25 10.27 -11.36
C LEU A 117 -7.09 9.47 -10.77
N ALA A 118 -5.85 9.86 -11.08
CA ALA A 118 -4.66 9.23 -10.51
C ALA A 118 -4.62 9.38 -8.98
N SER A 119 -4.95 10.56 -8.45
CA SER A 119 -5.00 10.81 -7.01
C SER A 119 -6.07 9.95 -6.32
N ARG A 120 -7.28 9.88 -6.88
CA ARG A 120 -8.38 9.04 -6.36
C ARG A 120 -8.03 7.57 -6.39
N TYR A 121 -7.41 7.10 -7.48
CA TYR A 121 -6.95 5.72 -7.61
C TYR A 121 -5.87 5.38 -6.57
N ASN A 122 -4.88 6.26 -6.39
CA ASN A 122 -3.83 6.09 -5.39
C ASN A 122 -4.38 6.06 -3.96
N GLN A 123 -5.33 6.95 -3.63
CA GLN A 123 -6.01 6.95 -2.32
C GLN A 123 -6.78 5.65 -2.08
N ARG A 124 -7.56 5.18 -3.07
CA ARG A 124 -8.29 3.91 -2.99
C ARG A 124 -7.33 2.74 -2.80
N ASN A 125 -6.24 2.71 -3.57
CA ASN A 125 -5.23 1.65 -3.44
C ASN A 125 -4.55 1.66 -2.07
N ALA A 126 -4.21 2.83 -1.53
CA ALA A 126 -3.64 2.94 -0.19
C ALA A 126 -4.62 2.45 0.88
N ALA A 127 -5.91 2.80 0.77
CA ALA A 127 -6.95 2.32 1.67
C ALA A 127 -7.13 0.80 1.59
N LEU A 128 -7.16 0.22 0.39
CA LEU A 128 -7.24 -1.22 0.18
C LEU A 128 -6.01 -1.94 0.75
N GLN A 129 -4.81 -1.41 0.56
CA GLN A 129 -3.59 -1.98 1.14
C GLN A 129 -3.64 -1.95 2.68
N ALA A 130 -4.12 -0.85 3.27
CA ALA A 130 -4.30 -0.75 4.71
C ALA A 130 -5.30 -1.80 5.24
N GLN A 131 -6.44 -1.98 4.57
CA GLN A 131 -7.42 -3.01 4.90
C GLN A 131 -6.85 -4.43 4.78
N LEU A 132 -6.08 -4.72 3.73
CA LEU A 132 -5.42 -6.02 3.57
C LEU A 132 -4.39 -6.29 4.68
N LEU A 133 -3.62 -5.28 5.08
CA LEU A 133 -2.69 -5.41 6.20
C LEU A 133 -3.41 -5.64 7.52
N GLN A 134 -4.51 -4.93 7.76
CA GLN A 134 -5.35 -5.13 8.95
C GLN A 134 -5.96 -6.54 8.94
N GLY A 135 -6.55 -6.98 7.83
CA GLY A 135 -7.11 -8.32 7.68
C GLY A 135 -6.06 -9.44 7.87
N ARG A 136 -4.83 -9.23 7.41
CA ARG A 136 -3.72 -10.17 7.67
C ARG A 136 -3.34 -10.22 9.15
N LYS A 137 -3.37 -9.10 9.86
CA LYS A 137 -3.12 -9.06 11.32
C LYS A 137 -4.21 -9.81 12.06
N THR A 138 -5.48 -9.48 11.83
CA THR A 138 -6.61 -10.17 12.50
C THR A 138 -6.63 -11.66 12.19
N GLN A 139 -6.33 -12.08 10.96
CA GLN A 139 -6.23 -13.50 10.62
C GLN A 139 -5.09 -14.20 11.39
N LYS A 140 -3.94 -13.55 11.57
CA LYS A 140 -2.85 -14.10 12.37
C LYS A 140 -3.25 -14.22 13.84
N ASP A 141 -3.89 -13.20 14.40
CA ASP A 141 -4.34 -13.18 15.78
C ASP A 141 -5.38 -14.30 16.04
N LEU A 142 -6.36 -14.46 15.14
CA LEU A 142 -7.34 -15.55 15.21
C LEU A 142 -6.68 -16.93 15.12
N LYS A 143 -5.67 -17.10 14.25
CA LYS A 143 -4.90 -18.36 14.17
C LYS A 143 -4.17 -18.66 15.48
N GLN A 144 -3.58 -17.65 16.11
CA GLN A 144 -2.92 -17.80 17.41
C GLN A 144 -3.93 -18.16 18.50
N GLN A 145 -5.08 -17.49 18.55
CA GLN A 145 -6.16 -17.81 19.49
C GLN A 145 -6.66 -19.25 19.31
N LEU A 146 -6.86 -19.70 18.07
CA LEU A 146 -7.28 -21.06 17.78
C LEU A 146 -6.22 -22.09 18.21
N GLN A 147 -4.93 -21.80 17.99
CA GLN A 147 -3.85 -22.64 18.50
C GLN A 147 -3.81 -22.69 20.03
N ALA A 148 -4.03 -21.56 20.70
CA ALA A 148 -4.11 -21.48 22.16
C ALA A 148 -5.32 -22.22 22.73
N LEU A 149 -6.42 -22.35 21.97
CA LEU A 149 -7.62 -23.08 22.39
C LEU A 149 -7.46 -24.60 22.32
N LYS A 150 -6.58 -25.13 21.47
CA LYS A 150 -6.34 -26.58 21.34
C LYS A 150 -6.00 -27.29 22.67
N PRO A 151 -5.03 -26.82 23.49
CA PRO A 151 -4.74 -27.46 24.77
C PRO A 151 -5.92 -27.36 25.74
N VAL A 152 -6.65 -26.23 25.76
CA VAL A 152 -7.84 -26.06 26.60
C VAL A 152 -8.91 -27.09 26.24
N TYR A 153 -9.14 -27.30 24.95
CA TYR A 153 -10.09 -28.30 24.46
C TYR A 153 -9.70 -29.73 24.88
N LYS A 154 -8.42 -30.10 24.76
CA LYS A 154 -7.92 -31.41 25.23
C LYS A 154 -8.09 -31.61 26.75
N ILE A 155 -7.87 -30.54 27.53
CA ILE A 155 -8.07 -30.58 28.98
C ILE A 155 -9.55 -30.80 29.29
N LYS A 156 -10.46 -30.11 28.58
CA LYS A 156 -11.91 -30.31 28.73
C LYS A 156 -12.32 -31.74 28.42
N GLU A 157 -11.87 -32.32 27.29
CA GLU A 157 -12.15 -33.73 26.97
C GLU A 157 -11.67 -34.67 28.09
N GLY A 158 -10.47 -34.44 28.63
CA GLY A 158 -9.96 -35.22 29.76
C GLY A 158 -10.75 -35.02 31.06
N GLN A 159 -11.32 -33.84 31.28
CA GLN A 159 -12.20 -33.56 32.42
C GLN A 159 -13.56 -34.25 32.25
N ASP A 160 -14.15 -34.20 31.06
CA ASP A 160 -15.44 -34.81 30.77
C ASP A 160 -15.39 -36.34 30.96
N VAL A 161 -14.31 -36.99 30.51
CA VAL A 161 -14.08 -38.43 30.75
C VAL A 161 -13.94 -38.75 32.24
N LYS A 162 -13.23 -37.91 33.00
CA LYS A 162 -13.09 -38.08 34.46
C LYS A 162 -14.41 -37.91 35.18
N ILE A 163 -15.22 -36.92 34.80
CA ILE A 163 -16.55 -36.68 35.36
C ILE A 163 -17.43 -37.91 35.13
N GLN A 164 -17.50 -38.43 33.90
CA GLN A 164 -18.27 -39.65 33.60
C GLN A 164 -17.79 -40.87 34.39
N THR A 165 -16.48 -40.99 34.62
CA THR A 165 -15.91 -42.08 35.42
C THR A 165 -16.32 -41.96 36.89
N LEU A 166 -16.22 -40.76 37.46
CA LEU A 166 -16.59 -40.49 38.84
C LEU A 166 -18.10 -40.66 39.08
N GLU A 167 -18.94 -40.28 38.11
CA GLU A 167 -20.39 -40.52 38.17
C GLU A 167 -20.71 -42.02 38.26
N LYS A 168 -20.08 -42.84 37.41
CA LYS A 168 -20.23 -44.31 37.46
C LYS A 168 -19.72 -44.91 38.77
N GLU A 169 -18.59 -44.42 39.28
CA GLU A 169 -18.08 -44.85 40.59
C GLU A 169 -19.03 -44.45 41.72
N GLN A 170 -19.62 -43.26 41.67
CA GLN A 170 -20.59 -42.81 42.66
C GLN A 170 -21.86 -43.68 42.66
N GLU A 171 -22.37 -44.05 41.48
CA GLU A 171 -23.49 -44.99 41.34
C GLU A 171 -23.15 -46.38 41.91
N LYS A 172 -21.93 -46.87 41.62
CA LYS A 172 -21.45 -48.13 42.17
C LYS A 172 -21.36 -48.10 43.69
N VAL A 173 -20.75 -47.07 44.28
CA VAL A 173 -20.65 -46.92 45.73
C VAL A 173 -22.03 -46.81 46.38
N ARG A 174 -22.98 -46.09 45.77
CA ARG A 174 -24.37 -46.01 46.26
C ARG A 174 -25.05 -47.38 46.30
N SER A 175 -24.91 -48.17 45.24
CA SER A 175 -25.50 -49.52 45.20
C SER A 175 -24.82 -50.47 46.20
N GLU A 176 -23.50 -50.44 46.32
CA GLU A 176 -22.75 -51.22 47.32
C GLU A 176 -23.09 -50.83 48.77
N THR A 177 -23.29 -49.54 49.04
CA THR A 177 -23.69 -49.05 50.37
C THR A 177 -25.09 -49.54 50.70
N ALA A 178 -26.04 -49.44 49.77
CA ALA A 178 -27.40 -49.94 49.96
C ALA A 178 -27.44 -51.46 50.21
N THR A 179 -26.57 -52.24 49.56
CA THR A 179 -26.46 -53.68 49.84
C THR A 179 -25.89 -53.95 51.23
N LYS A 180 -24.82 -53.25 51.62
CA LYS A 180 -24.19 -53.41 52.94
C LYS A 180 -25.13 -53.01 54.07
N ASP A 181 -25.87 -51.92 53.91
CA ASP A 181 -26.85 -51.47 54.91
C ASP A 181 -27.96 -52.52 55.10
N ARG A 182 -28.42 -53.12 54.00
CA ARG A 182 -29.41 -54.20 54.05
C ARG A 182 -28.87 -55.46 54.72
N GLU A 183 -27.63 -55.86 54.42
CA GLU A 183 -26.97 -56.98 55.07
C GLU A 183 -26.74 -56.74 56.56
N ALA A 184 -26.26 -55.56 56.94
CA ALA A 184 -26.09 -55.14 58.32
C ALA A 184 -27.42 -55.15 59.09
N HIS A 185 -28.51 -54.71 58.46
CA HIS A 185 -29.85 -54.80 59.05
C HIS A 185 -30.26 -56.26 59.31
N PHE A 186 -30.01 -57.17 58.36
CA PHE A 186 -30.31 -58.60 58.57
C PHE A 186 -29.41 -59.23 59.65
N GLN A 187 -28.13 -58.86 59.71
CA GLN A 187 -27.23 -59.31 60.77
C GLN A 187 -27.71 -58.83 62.14
N PHE A 188 -28.06 -57.55 62.26
CA PHE A 188 -28.64 -56.98 63.48
C PHE A 188 -29.91 -57.70 63.91
N LEU A 189 -30.83 -58.02 63.00
CA LEU A 189 -32.05 -58.78 63.32
C LEU A 189 -31.74 -60.20 63.83
N ARG A 190 -30.72 -60.87 63.27
CA ARG A 190 -30.27 -62.19 63.74
C ARG A 190 -29.66 -62.12 65.13
N GLU A 191 -28.76 -61.17 65.35
CA GLU A 191 -28.13 -60.94 66.66
C GLU A 191 -29.17 -60.57 67.71
N LYS A 192 -30.12 -59.68 67.38
CA LYS A 192 -31.26 -59.35 68.25
C LYS A 192 -32.07 -60.60 68.61
N ALA A 193 -32.39 -61.45 67.64
CA ALA A 193 -33.12 -62.70 67.90
C ALA A 193 -32.34 -63.69 68.78
N LEU A 194 -31.01 -63.75 68.65
CA LEU A 194 -30.16 -64.54 69.53
C LEU A 194 -30.15 -63.96 70.95
N MET A 195 -29.96 -62.65 71.09
CA MET A 195 -29.97 -61.96 72.39
C MET A 195 -31.33 -62.08 73.08
N GLU A 196 -32.44 -61.99 72.35
CA GLU A 196 -33.80 -62.22 72.88
C GLU A 196 -33.98 -63.65 73.40
N LYS A 197 -33.40 -64.66 72.73
CA LYS A 197 -33.39 -66.05 73.22
C LYS A 197 -32.56 -66.19 74.48
N GLU A 198 -31.36 -65.61 74.52
CA GLU A 198 -30.53 -65.61 75.73
C GLU A 198 -31.26 -64.94 76.90
N LEU A 199 -31.93 -63.81 76.67
CA LEU A 199 -32.74 -63.12 77.68
C LEU A 199 -33.91 -63.97 78.19
N GLN A 200 -34.54 -64.76 77.32
CA GLN A 200 -35.57 -65.73 77.69
C GLN A 200 -34.98 -66.87 78.52
N GLU A 201 -33.81 -67.40 78.13
CA GLU A 201 -33.09 -68.42 78.92
C GLU A 201 -32.71 -67.90 80.30
N TRP A 202 -32.24 -66.65 80.41
CA TRP A 202 -31.95 -65.98 81.69
C TRP A 202 -33.22 -65.77 82.53
N HIS A 203 -34.34 -65.37 81.92
CA HIS A 203 -35.63 -65.29 82.64
C HIS A 203 -36.09 -66.66 83.17
N LEU A 204 -35.94 -67.73 82.39
CA LEU A 204 -36.19 -69.10 82.85
C LEU A 204 -35.22 -69.52 83.98
N MET A 205 -34.03 -68.92 84.02
CA MET A 205 -33.00 -69.16 85.03
C MET A 205 -33.26 -68.43 86.35
N GLU A 206 -33.79 -67.20 86.34
CA GLU A 206 -34.28 -66.50 87.54
C GLU A 206 -35.46 -67.26 88.18
N LEU A 207 -36.23 -67.99 87.38
CA LEU A 207 -37.29 -68.89 87.85
C LEU A 207 -36.77 -70.23 88.42
N GLY A 208 -35.45 -70.45 88.47
CA GLY A 208 -34.82 -71.57 89.18
C GLY A 208 -34.83 -72.92 88.46
N GLN A 209 -35.02 -72.96 87.13
CA GLN A 209 -35.23 -74.22 86.40
C GLN A 209 -33.98 -74.88 85.76
N ILE A 210 -32.77 -74.33 85.95
CA ILE A 210 -31.57 -74.80 85.23
C ILE A 210 -30.43 -75.23 86.18
N ASN A 211 -29.82 -76.38 85.85
CA ASN A 211 -28.79 -77.05 86.63
C ASN A 211 -27.42 -76.33 86.64
N THR A 212 -26.90 -76.11 87.85
CA THR A 212 -25.64 -75.39 88.15
C THR A 212 -24.36 -76.13 87.73
N THR A 213 -24.42 -77.43 87.45
CA THR A 213 -23.24 -78.24 87.13
C THR A 213 -22.68 -77.99 85.72
N GLY A 214 -23.53 -77.65 84.75
CA GLY A 214 -23.11 -77.24 83.41
C GLY A 214 -22.31 -75.92 83.40
N LEU A 215 -22.61 -75.02 84.36
CA LEU A 215 -22.00 -73.70 84.46
C LEU A 215 -20.53 -73.75 84.88
N THR A 216 -20.16 -74.58 85.85
CA THR A 216 -18.75 -74.69 86.25
C THR A 216 -17.85 -75.20 85.12
N ARG A 217 -18.38 -76.07 84.24
CA ARG A 217 -17.69 -76.49 83.01
C ARG A 217 -17.62 -75.36 81.99
N LYS A 218 -18.73 -74.65 81.73
CA LYS A 218 -18.76 -73.49 80.81
C LYS A 218 -17.80 -72.40 81.26
N TYR A 219 -17.79 -72.02 82.54
CA TYR A 219 -16.89 -71.02 83.09
C TYR A 219 -15.42 -71.43 82.95
N LYS A 220 -15.08 -72.69 83.27
CA LYS A 220 -13.71 -73.20 83.07
C LYS A 220 -13.30 -73.19 81.60
N ALA A 221 -14.20 -73.56 80.68
CA ALA A 221 -13.97 -73.49 79.24
C ALA A 221 -13.77 -72.05 78.76
N LEU A 222 -14.60 -71.10 79.24
CA LEU A 222 -14.49 -69.68 78.94
C LEU A 222 -13.18 -69.08 79.46
N ALA A 223 -12.76 -69.45 80.67
CA ALA A 223 -11.50 -69.02 81.25
C ALA A 223 -10.28 -69.56 80.48
N LEU A 224 -10.35 -70.80 79.98
CA LEU A 224 -9.31 -71.37 79.10
C LEU A 224 -9.30 -70.70 77.73
N ALA A 225 -10.46 -70.48 77.12
CA ALA A 225 -10.60 -69.79 75.84
C ALA A 225 -10.10 -68.34 75.93
N ALA A 226 -10.41 -67.63 77.02
CA ALA A 226 -9.92 -66.27 77.26
C ALA A 226 -8.38 -66.24 77.39
N LYS A 227 -7.78 -67.24 78.08
CA LYS A 227 -6.33 -67.37 78.17
C LYS A 227 -5.69 -67.65 76.79
N GLN A 228 -6.29 -68.54 76.01
CA GLN A 228 -5.83 -68.84 74.64
C GLN A 228 -5.92 -67.61 73.73
N ALA A 229 -7.09 -66.96 73.67
CA ALA A 229 -7.30 -65.74 72.89
C ALA A 229 -6.33 -64.62 73.29
N HIS A 230 -6.09 -64.43 74.59
CA HIS A 230 -5.11 -63.46 75.07
C HIS A 230 -3.68 -63.80 74.61
N SER A 231 -3.29 -65.08 74.65
CA SER A 231 -1.98 -65.52 74.18
C SER A 231 -1.79 -65.39 72.66
N GLU A 232 -2.84 -65.67 71.87
CA GLU A 232 -2.86 -65.49 70.43
C GLU A 232 -2.77 -64.00 70.06
N PHE A 233 -3.54 -63.15 70.74
CA PHE A 233 -3.51 -61.70 70.55
C PHE A 233 -2.14 -61.10 70.90
N CYS A 234 -1.56 -61.48 72.04
CA CYS A 234 -0.21 -61.03 72.39
C CYS A 234 0.83 -61.53 71.37
N GLY A 235 0.65 -62.76 70.87
CA GLY A 235 1.49 -63.34 69.81
C GLY A 235 1.37 -62.61 68.48
N SER A 236 0.16 -62.25 68.03
CA SER A 236 -0.07 -61.50 66.79
C SER A 236 0.48 -60.08 66.88
N LEU A 237 0.19 -59.39 67.98
CA LEU A 237 0.69 -58.03 68.24
C LEU A 237 2.22 -57.99 68.25
N HIS A 238 2.88 -59.03 68.81
CA HIS A 238 4.34 -59.12 68.76
C HIS A 238 4.87 -59.29 67.33
N ARG A 239 4.22 -60.08 66.47
CA ARG A 239 4.61 -60.25 65.05
C ARG A 239 4.40 -58.98 64.25
N GLU A 240 3.28 -58.30 64.43
CA GLU A 240 2.99 -57.01 63.80
C GLU A 240 4.02 -55.96 64.23
N ASN A 241 4.36 -55.89 65.52
CA ASN A 241 5.38 -54.97 66.00
C ASN A 241 6.77 -55.27 65.37
N GLN A 242 7.11 -56.54 65.18
CA GLN A 242 8.33 -56.93 64.48
C GLN A 242 8.30 -56.56 62.99
N GLN A 243 7.16 -56.68 62.31
CA GLN A 243 7.00 -56.27 60.91
C GLN A 243 7.13 -54.74 60.76
N LEU A 244 6.43 -53.97 61.59
CA LEU A 244 6.52 -52.51 61.60
C LEU A 244 7.94 -52.01 61.89
N ARG A 245 8.69 -52.68 62.79
CA ARG A 245 10.11 -52.36 63.02
C ARG A 245 10.97 -52.59 61.77
N LYS A 246 10.71 -53.65 60.99
CA LYS A 246 11.41 -53.91 59.73
C LYS A 246 11.07 -52.87 58.67
N GLU A 247 9.79 -52.52 58.54
CA GLU A 247 9.32 -51.47 57.62
C GLU A 247 9.94 -50.10 57.97
N LEU A 248 9.96 -49.73 59.25
CA LEU A 248 10.62 -48.51 59.72
C LEU A 248 12.12 -48.51 59.39
N GLN A 249 12.81 -49.65 59.56
CA GLN A 249 14.21 -49.78 59.15
C GLN A 249 14.38 -49.61 57.63
N GLN A 250 13.51 -50.20 56.80
CA GLN A 250 13.55 -50.02 55.35
C GLN A 250 13.30 -48.56 54.96
N LEU A 251 12.28 -47.92 55.53
CA LEU A 251 11.96 -46.52 55.29
C LEU A 251 13.11 -45.59 55.70
N SER A 252 13.78 -45.89 56.81
CA SER A 252 14.96 -45.13 57.26
C SER A 252 16.14 -45.25 56.28
N GLN A 253 16.33 -46.42 55.65
CA GLN A 253 17.36 -46.62 54.63
C GLN A 253 17.01 -45.88 53.33
N GLU A 254 15.74 -45.90 52.92
CA GLU A 254 15.25 -45.14 51.76
C GLU A 254 15.40 -43.63 51.98
N TYR A 255 15.03 -43.15 53.16
CA TYR A 255 15.23 -41.75 53.54
C TYR A 255 16.71 -41.36 53.49
N GLY A 256 17.60 -42.19 54.03
CA GLY A 256 19.06 -41.96 53.93
C GLY A 256 19.58 -41.88 52.49
N ARG A 257 19.04 -42.70 51.57
CA ARG A 257 19.37 -42.64 50.13
C ARG A 257 18.85 -41.36 49.48
N LEU A 258 17.60 -40.99 49.76
CA LEU A 258 16.99 -39.76 49.23
C LEU A 258 17.73 -38.51 49.72
N ASP A 259 18.14 -38.49 50.99
CA ASP A 259 18.89 -37.36 51.55
C ASP A 259 20.32 -37.27 50.97
N ALA A 260 20.95 -38.41 50.69
CA ALA A 260 22.22 -38.44 49.95
C ALA A 260 22.07 -37.89 48.51
N VAL A 261 21.00 -38.26 47.79
CA VAL A 261 20.72 -37.71 46.45
C VAL A 261 20.41 -36.22 46.52
N ARG A 262 19.61 -35.78 47.50
CA ARG A 262 19.28 -34.38 47.71
C ARG A 262 20.54 -33.54 47.98
N SER A 263 21.41 -34.00 48.87
CA SER A 263 22.66 -33.28 49.18
C SER A 263 23.61 -33.22 47.97
N GLN A 264 23.66 -34.26 47.13
CA GLN A 264 24.39 -34.21 45.84
C GLN A 264 23.80 -33.17 44.87
N LEU A 265 22.47 -33.15 44.73
CA LEU A 265 21.76 -32.18 43.90
C LEU A 265 21.97 -30.73 44.39
N GLU A 266 21.96 -30.52 45.70
CA GLU A 266 22.27 -29.22 46.31
C GLU A 266 23.72 -28.79 46.02
N LYS A 267 24.70 -29.70 46.11
CA LYS A 267 26.10 -29.43 45.69
C LYS A 267 26.19 -29.06 44.22
N HIS A 268 25.55 -29.80 43.32
CA HIS A 268 25.52 -29.48 41.89
C HIS A 268 24.88 -28.12 41.62
N ARG A 269 23.81 -27.78 42.36
CA ARG A 269 23.17 -26.47 42.27
C ARG A 269 24.10 -25.34 42.73
N GLN A 270 24.89 -25.56 43.78
CA GLN A 270 25.90 -24.59 44.22
C GLN A 270 26.99 -24.40 43.15
N LEU A 271 27.55 -25.49 42.61
CA LEU A 271 28.54 -25.44 41.53
C LEU A 271 28.00 -24.72 40.27
N ALA A 272 26.75 -24.98 39.89
CA ALA A 272 26.12 -24.31 38.75
C ALA A 272 25.98 -22.79 38.98
N LYS A 273 25.65 -22.37 40.21
CA LYS A 273 25.63 -20.94 40.56
C LYS A 273 27.02 -20.33 40.48
N GLU A 274 28.06 -21.00 40.97
CA GLU A 274 29.45 -20.51 40.88
C GLU A 274 29.90 -20.35 39.41
N GLN A 275 29.58 -21.32 38.55
CA GLN A 275 29.84 -21.22 37.11
C GLN A 275 29.12 -20.03 36.47
N GLN A 276 27.84 -19.82 36.84
CA GLN A 276 27.08 -18.67 36.38
C GLN A 276 27.70 -17.35 36.83
N TRP A 277 28.13 -17.24 38.10
CA TRP A 277 28.84 -16.08 38.62
C TRP A 277 30.15 -15.81 37.86
N TYR A 278 30.92 -16.85 37.54
CA TYR A 278 32.15 -16.74 36.76
C TYR A 278 31.88 -16.24 35.33
N LEU A 279 30.87 -16.79 34.66
CA LEU A 279 30.46 -16.33 33.33
C LEU A 279 29.97 -14.89 33.34
N GLU A 280 29.16 -14.49 34.32
CA GLU A 280 28.73 -13.10 34.50
C GLU A 280 29.92 -12.17 34.75
N ALA A 281 30.91 -12.59 35.56
CA ALA A 281 32.14 -11.82 35.78
C ALA A 281 32.94 -11.64 34.48
N LEU A 282 33.09 -12.68 33.66
CA LEU A 282 33.73 -12.59 32.34
C LEU A 282 32.96 -11.64 31.40
N THR A 283 31.64 -11.71 31.42
CA THR A 283 30.78 -10.85 30.58
C THR A 283 30.94 -9.38 30.98
N ARG A 284 30.93 -9.09 32.29
CA ARG A 284 31.20 -7.75 32.83
C ARG A 284 32.61 -7.27 32.49
N GLY A 285 33.62 -8.14 32.60
CA GLY A 285 35.01 -7.83 32.22
C GLY A 285 35.14 -7.48 30.73
N ARG A 286 34.51 -8.25 29.84
CA ARG A 286 34.47 -7.95 28.39
C ARG A 286 33.78 -6.64 28.09
N GLN A 287 32.66 -6.34 28.75
CA GLN A 287 31.95 -5.06 28.61
C GLN A 287 32.81 -3.88 29.05
N ARG A 288 33.56 -4.00 30.16
CA ARG A 288 34.51 -2.96 30.60
C ARG A 288 35.60 -2.71 29.56
N LEU A 289 36.20 -3.77 29.03
CA LEU A 289 37.22 -3.66 27.97
C LEU A 289 36.67 -3.04 26.68
N GLN A 290 35.43 -3.39 26.29
CA GLN A 290 34.75 -2.77 25.16
C GLN A 290 34.53 -1.27 25.41
N ALA A 291 34.02 -0.90 26.59
CA ALA A 291 33.82 0.49 26.97
C ALA A 291 35.14 1.29 27.01
N GLU A 292 36.25 0.70 27.45
CA GLU A 292 37.57 1.34 27.40
C GLU A 292 38.06 1.55 25.97
N ARG A 293 37.94 0.54 25.08
CA ARG A 293 38.28 0.70 23.66
C ARG A 293 37.47 1.80 22.99
N GLU A 294 36.17 1.86 23.28
CA GLU A 294 35.30 2.92 22.78
C GLU A 294 35.72 4.31 23.30
N ARG A 295 36.13 4.43 24.56
CA ARG A 295 36.67 5.69 25.11
C ARG A 295 37.98 6.10 24.45
N HIS A 296 38.90 5.17 24.23
CA HIS A 296 40.17 5.44 23.54
C HIS A 296 39.95 5.84 22.08
N HIS A 297 39.02 5.19 21.37
CA HIS A 297 38.66 5.60 20.01
C HIS A 297 37.97 6.97 19.96
N ARG A 298 37.13 7.32 20.95
CA ARG A 298 36.52 8.66 21.04
C ARG A 298 37.54 9.76 21.36
N GLY A 299 38.58 9.43 22.13
CA GLY A 299 39.66 10.35 22.50
C GLY A 299 40.62 10.68 21.36
N HIS A 300 40.81 9.77 20.40
CA HIS A 300 41.73 9.93 19.27
C HIS A 300 41.13 10.56 18.00
N ASN A 301 40.07 11.37 18.12
CA ASN A 301 39.58 12.19 17.02
C ASN A 301 39.97 13.68 17.23
N PRO A 302 41.18 14.13 16.82
CA PRO A 302 41.58 15.54 16.92
C PRO A 302 40.62 16.50 16.20
N ARG A 303 39.87 16.01 15.20
CA ARG A 303 39.08 16.85 14.31
C ARG A 303 37.82 17.47 14.97
N LEU A 304 37.37 16.97 16.11
CA LEU A 304 36.23 17.55 16.83
C LEU A 304 36.61 18.61 17.88
N LYS A 305 37.88 18.68 18.30
CA LYS A 305 38.32 19.72 19.25
C LYS A 305 38.40 21.10 18.59
N GLU A 306 38.82 21.20 17.33
CA GLU A 306 38.89 22.50 16.63
C GLU A 306 37.51 23.09 16.33
N GLN A 307 36.50 22.27 15.98
CA GLN A 307 35.17 22.82 15.68
C GLN A 307 34.45 23.39 16.91
N ARG A 308 34.74 22.91 18.12
CA ARG A 308 34.18 23.52 19.34
C ARG A 308 34.89 24.83 19.68
N ALA A 309 36.21 24.92 19.51
CA ALA A 309 36.93 26.18 19.77
C ALA A 309 36.47 27.32 18.83
N SER A 310 36.23 27.03 17.54
CA SER A 310 35.79 28.05 16.59
C SER A 310 34.35 28.53 16.84
N LYS A 311 33.45 27.67 17.33
CA LYS A 311 32.07 28.08 17.65
C LYS A 311 31.98 28.94 18.90
N THR A 312 32.86 28.76 19.89
CA THR A 312 32.85 29.61 21.08
C THR A 312 33.39 31.02 20.79
N MET A 313 34.34 31.17 19.86
CA MET A 313 34.89 32.49 19.49
C MET A 313 33.94 33.36 18.66
N LEU A 314 33.01 32.78 17.89
CA LEU A 314 32.06 33.55 17.08
C LEU A 314 30.86 34.07 17.90
N SER A 315 30.55 33.47 19.05
CA SER A 315 29.38 33.90 19.85
C SER A 315 29.63 35.14 20.72
N THR A 316 30.88 35.54 20.95
CA THR A 316 31.18 36.69 21.83
C THR A 316 31.34 38.01 21.08
N LYS A 317 31.44 38.01 19.74
CA LYS A 317 31.60 39.26 18.96
C LYS A 317 30.30 39.99 18.60
N SER A 318 29.11 39.40 18.76
CA SER A 318 27.85 40.06 18.40
C SER A 318 27.22 40.94 19.49
N LYS A 319 27.80 41.01 20.69
CA LYS A 319 27.21 41.76 21.82
C LYS A 319 27.75 43.20 22.02
N ALA A 320 28.67 43.66 21.18
CA ALA A 320 29.32 44.97 21.35
C ALA A 320 28.84 46.09 20.41
N SER A 321 27.89 45.82 19.50
CA SER A 321 27.37 46.83 18.55
C SER A 321 25.89 47.13 18.81
N SER A 322 25.60 47.85 19.90
CA SER A 322 24.37 48.63 20.06
C SER A 322 24.62 49.67 21.14
N LYS A 323 25.04 50.86 20.69
CA LYS A 323 24.96 52.12 21.42
C LYS A 323 24.37 53.15 20.48
#